data_AF-A0A2W5S6L9-F1
#
_entry.id   AF-A0A2W5S6L9-F1
#
_cell.length_a   1.000
_cell.length_b   1.000
_cell.length_c   1.000
_cell.angle_alpha   90.00
_cell.angle_beta   90.00
_cell.angle_gamma   90.00
#
_symmetry.space_group_name_H-M   'P 1'
#
loop_
_entity.id
_entity.type
_entity.pdbx_description
1 polymer ?
#
loop_
_entity_poly.entity_id
_entity_poly.type
_entity_poly.pdbx_seq_one_letter_code
_entity_poly.pdbx_strand_id
1 'polypeptide(L)'
;MFDPYANAARAPQFEACSNSDKRMDRHPPKPPTQPSGNTSSKKSLVPLRDMLVQTGIRRSTWYLKHKKGEDVPLPVRLFGARMVRFEQTEIDAWIERRLAERRDRRL
;
A
#
# COMPACT_ATOMS: atom_id res chain seq x y z
N MET A 1 7.34 -2.74 -74.45
CA MET A 1 6.75 -1.60 -73.72
C MET A 1 5.97 -2.22 -72.57
N PHE A 2 6.54 -2.20 -71.37
CA PHE A 2 6.03 -2.91 -70.19
C PHE A 2 5.56 -1.87 -69.18
N ASP A 3 4.28 -1.90 -68.83
CA ASP A 3 3.68 -1.07 -67.78
C ASP A 3 4.22 -1.49 -66.40
N PRO A 4 4.79 -0.57 -65.59
CA PRO A 4 5.38 -0.91 -64.30
C PRO A 4 4.43 -0.81 -63.09
N TYR A 5 3.11 -0.67 -63.26
CA TYR A 5 2.17 -0.37 -62.14
C TYR A 5 0.94 -1.29 -62.05
N ALA A 6 1.14 -2.60 -62.20
CA ALA A 6 0.12 -3.60 -61.89
C ALA A 6 0.59 -4.52 -60.75
N ASN A 7 0.56 -4.03 -59.51
CA ASN A 7 0.49 -4.93 -58.36
C ASN A 7 -0.30 -4.28 -57.22
N ALA A 8 -1.63 -4.32 -57.38
CA ALA A 8 -2.57 -4.15 -56.31
C ALA A 8 -2.56 -5.41 -55.43
N ALA A 9 -1.77 -5.41 -54.36
CA ALA A 9 -1.84 -6.47 -53.35
C ALA A 9 -1.50 -5.94 -51.95
N ARG A 10 -2.54 -5.39 -51.31
CA ARG A 10 -2.98 -5.77 -49.96
C ARG A 10 -1.99 -5.53 -48.82
N ALA A 11 -2.06 -4.32 -48.25
CA ALA A 11 -1.51 -4.02 -46.93
C ALA A 11 -2.05 -5.00 -45.87
N PRO A 12 -1.24 -5.45 -44.89
CA PRO A 12 -1.75 -6.19 -43.76
C PRO A 12 -2.69 -5.29 -42.94
N GLN A 13 -3.90 -5.79 -42.71
CA GLN A 13 -4.88 -5.18 -41.84
C GLN A 13 -4.24 -4.99 -40.46
N PHE A 14 -4.16 -3.75 -40.00
CA PHE A 14 -3.99 -3.47 -38.58
C PHE A 14 -5.23 -4.04 -37.90
N GLU A 15 -5.13 -5.25 -37.36
CA GLU A 15 -6.09 -5.73 -36.36
C GLU A 15 -6.01 -4.74 -35.20
N ALA A 16 -6.98 -3.84 -35.16
CA ALA A 16 -7.29 -3.10 -33.97
C ALA A 16 -7.58 -4.14 -32.89
N CYS A 17 -6.66 -4.31 -31.96
CA CYS A 17 -6.95 -4.95 -30.69
C CYS A 17 -8.11 -4.18 -30.08
N SER A 18 -9.33 -4.69 -30.25
CA SER A 18 -10.49 -4.31 -29.46
C SER A 18 -10.14 -4.62 -28.02
N ASN A 19 -9.62 -3.62 -27.30
CA ASN A 19 -9.63 -3.63 -25.85
C ASN A 19 -11.09 -3.54 -25.46
N SER A 20 -11.72 -4.72 -25.32
CA SER A 20 -13.03 -4.87 -24.72
C SER A 20 -13.03 -4.12 -23.40
N ASP A 21 -13.76 -3.02 -23.42
CA ASP A 21 -14.16 -2.17 -22.32
C ASP A 21 -14.84 -3.05 -21.26
N LYS A 22 -14.04 -3.70 -20.42
CA LYS A 22 -14.52 -4.16 -19.13
C LYS A 22 -14.77 -2.89 -18.34
N ARG A 23 -16.01 -2.39 -18.43
CA ARG A 23 -16.65 -1.58 -17.40
C ARG A 23 -16.55 -2.36 -16.10
N MET A 24 -15.37 -2.27 -15.48
CA MET A 24 -15.18 -2.60 -14.09
C MET A 24 -16.12 -1.66 -13.37
N ASP A 25 -17.18 -2.23 -12.80
CA ASP A 25 -17.88 -1.64 -11.67
C ASP A 25 -16.83 -1.01 -10.76
N ARG A 26 -16.68 0.30 -10.87
CA ARG A 26 -15.83 1.09 -10.00
C ARG A 26 -16.54 1.07 -8.67
N HIS A 27 -16.37 -0.02 -7.92
CA HIS A 27 -16.68 -0.05 -6.52
C HIS A 27 -16.00 1.19 -5.93
N PRO A 28 -16.77 2.10 -5.28
CA PRO A 28 -16.15 3.23 -4.62
C PRO A 28 -15.10 2.69 -3.66
N PRO A 29 -13.91 3.32 -3.59
CA PRO A 29 -12.93 2.92 -2.60
C PRO A 29 -13.63 2.95 -1.23
N LYS A 30 -13.71 1.78 -0.59
CA LYS A 30 -14.32 1.65 0.74
C LYS A 30 -13.67 2.73 1.62
N PRO A 31 -14.45 3.63 2.25
CA PRO A 31 -13.88 4.70 3.06
C PRO A 31 -12.90 4.08 4.07
N PRO A 32 -11.77 4.75 4.37
CA PRO A 32 -10.86 4.26 5.39
C PRO A 32 -11.68 4.09 6.67
N THR A 33 -11.88 2.84 7.07
CA THR A 33 -12.46 2.46 8.35
C THR A 33 -11.68 3.24 9.40
N GLN A 34 -12.31 4.27 9.95
CA GLN A 34 -11.68 5.08 10.99
C GLN A 34 -11.36 4.15 12.15
N PRO A 35 -10.13 4.20 12.72
CA PRO A 35 -9.82 3.45 13.91
C PRO A 35 -10.70 4.01 15.04
N SER A 36 -11.73 3.24 15.36
CA SER A 36 -12.68 3.48 16.44
C SER A 36 -11.88 3.64 17.73
N GLY A 37 -11.89 4.87 18.27
CA GLY A 37 -11.31 5.17 19.56
C GLY A 37 -12.06 4.42 20.65
N ASN A 38 -11.50 3.32 21.12
CA ASN A 38 -12.09 2.55 22.21
C ASN A 38 -11.07 2.46 23.34
N THR A 39 -11.26 3.31 24.34
CA THR A 39 -10.65 3.24 25.66
C THR A 39 -11.08 1.94 26.35
N SER A 40 -10.24 0.92 26.33
CA SER A 40 -10.34 -0.20 27.27
C SER A 40 -9.03 -0.97 27.29
N SER A 41 -8.49 -1.21 28.48
CA SER A 41 -7.16 -1.78 28.80
C SER A 41 -6.93 -3.23 28.34
N LYS A 42 -7.32 -3.58 27.11
CA LYS A 42 -6.90 -4.78 26.39
C LYS A 42 -5.79 -4.35 25.42
N LYS A 43 -4.68 -5.09 25.37
CA LYS A 43 -3.59 -4.85 24.40
C LYS A 43 -4.19 -4.84 22.99
N SER A 44 -4.38 -3.64 22.45
CA SER A 44 -5.08 -3.45 21.18
C SER A 44 -4.14 -3.85 20.05
N LEU A 45 -4.51 -4.92 19.34
CA LEU A 45 -3.72 -5.46 18.23
C LEU A 45 -4.20 -4.90 16.90
N VAL A 46 -3.37 -4.05 16.32
CA VAL A 46 -3.63 -3.31 15.09
C VAL A 46 -3.17 -4.14 13.88
N PRO A 47 -3.98 -4.27 12.82
CA PRO A 47 -3.53 -4.90 11.58
C PRO A 47 -2.53 -3.99 10.84
N LEU A 48 -1.68 -4.60 10.00
CA LEU A 48 -0.68 -3.87 9.21
C LEU A 48 -1.26 -2.67 8.45
N ARG A 49 -2.44 -2.82 7.84
CA ARG A 49 -3.08 -1.75 7.07
C ARG A 49 -3.32 -0.50 7.92
N ASP A 50 -3.85 -0.67 9.12
CA ASP A 50 -4.22 0.44 9.98
C ASP A 50 -2.98 1.08 10.60
N MET A 51 -1.95 0.28 10.95
CA MET A 51 -0.64 0.80 11.37
C MET A 51 -0.02 1.70 10.29
N LEU A 52 -0.09 1.30 9.01
CA LEU A 52 0.45 2.12 7.91
C LEU A 52 -0.34 3.43 7.72
N VAL A 53 -1.65 3.40 7.95
CA VAL A 53 -2.49 4.61 7.92
C VAL A 53 -2.13 5.54 9.08
N GLN A 54 -1.98 5.01 10.29
CA GLN A 54 -1.65 5.81 11.48
C GLN A 54 -0.24 6.42 11.40
N THR A 55 0.75 5.64 10.98
CA THR A 55 2.15 6.09 10.90
C THR A 55 2.45 6.91 9.65
N GLY A 56 1.60 6.82 8.62
CA GLY A 56 1.81 7.44 7.30
C GLY A 56 2.97 6.83 6.51
N ILE A 57 3.55 5.71 6.95
CA ILE A 57 4.67 5.06 6.26
C ILE A 57 4.13 4.14 5.16
N ARG A 58 4.84 4.07 4.03
CA ARG A 58 4.55 3.08 2.99
C ARG A 58 4.97 1.68 3.43
N ARG A 59 4.20 0.66 3.03
CA ARG A 59 4.48 -0.74 3.37
C ARG A 59 5.90 -1.19 3.01
N SER A 60 6.39 -0.82 1.82
CA SER A 60 7.74 -1.13 1.38
C SER A 60 8.81 -0.49 2.26
N THR A 61 8.60 0.76 2.66
CA THR A 61 9.47 1.49 3.59
C THR A 61 9.50 0.82 4.96
N TRP A 62 8.35 0.37 5.48
CA TRP A 62 8.31 -0.39 6.74
C TRP A 62 9.14 -1.68 6.65
N TYR A 63 8.95 -2.49 5.60
CA TYR A 63 9.76 -3.71 5.42
C TYR A 63 11.26 -3.41 5.29
N LEU A 64 11.64 -2.35 4.58
CA LEU A 64 13.03 -1.96 4.42
C LEU A 64 13.65 -1.56 5.77
N LYS A 65 12.95 -0.74 6.55
CA LYS A 65 13.38 -0.30 7.88
C LYS A 65 13.48 -1.47 8.86
N HIS A 66 12.46 -2.33 8.87
CA HIS A 66 12.45 -3.55 9.68
C HIS A 66 13.64 -4.46 9.32
N LYS A 67 13.93 -4.66 8.03
CA LYS A 67 15.08 -5.48 7.59
C LYS A 67 16.42 -4.87 7.99
N LYS A 68 16.51 -3.54 8.02
CA LYS A 68 17.71 -2.81 8.46
C LYS A 68 17.90 -2.80 9.98
N GLY A 69 16.94 -3.29 10.75
CA GLY A 69 16.96 -3.19 12.21
C GLY A 69 16.75 -1.75 12.69
N GLU A 70 16.13 -0.89 11.87
CA GLU A 70 15.71 0.43 12.33
C GLU A 70 14.56 0.31 13.32
N ASP A 71 14.44 1.33 14.16
CA ASP A 71 13.43 1.46 15.18
C ASP A 71 12.04 1.67 14.53
N VAL A 72 11.28 0.59 14.38
CA VAL A 72 9.93 0.54 13.81
C VAL A 72 9.05 -0.38 14.65
N PRO A 73 7.72 -0.20 14.65
CA PRO A 73 6.82 -1.08 15.40
C PRO A 73 6.99 -2.55 15.02
N LEU A 74 7.15 -3.40 16.04
CA LEU A 74 7.44 -4.81 15.90
C LEU A 74 6.19 -5.62 15.54
N PRO A 75 6.34 -6.56 14.60
CA PRO A 75 5.24 -7.41 14.19
C PRO A 75 4.99 -8.51 15.24
N VAL A 76 3.83 -8.48 15.89
CA VAL A 76 3.32 -9.59 16.70
C VAL A 76 2.62 -10.59 15.78
N ARG A 77 3.16 -11.80 15.71
CA ARG A 77 2.53 -12.93 15.02
C ARG A 77 1.60 -13.66 15.98
N LEU A 78 0.33 -13.74 15.63
CA LEU A 78 -0.63 -14.60 16.36
C LEU A 78 -0.41 -16.06 15.95
N PHE A 79 -0.44 -16.97 16.92
CA PHE A 79 -0.28 -18.40 16.68
C PHE A 79 -1.25 -18.89 15.59
N GLY A 80 -0.72 -19.55 14.55
CA GLY A 80 -1.52 -20.07 13.43
C GLY A 80 -2.04 -19.03 12.43
N ALA A 81 -1.80 -17.72 12.63
CA ALA A 81 -2.26 -16.69 11.72
C ALA A 81 -1.19 -16.33 10.67
N ARG A 82 -1.58 -16.30 9.40
CA ARG A 82 -0.78 -15.69 8.31
C ARG A 82 -0.68 -14.17 8.44
N MET A 83 -1.51 -13.57 9.28
CA MET A 83 -1.64 -12.12 9.42
C MET A 83 -0.75 -11.58 10.54
N VAL A 84 -0.04 -10.49 10.22
CA VAL A 84 0.79 -9.75 11.16
C VAL A 84 -0.05 -8.69 11.87
N ARG A 85 0.09 -8.61 13.20
CA ARG A 85 -0.51 -7.60 14.06
C ARG A 85 0.59 -6.77 14.74
N PHE A 86 0.21 -5.64 15.30
CA PHE A 86 1.09 -4.69 15.97
C PHE A 86 0.44 -4.24 17.26
N GLU A 87 1.21 -3.99 18.31
CA GLU A 87 0.67 -3.41 19.53
C GLU A 87 0.41 -1.90 19.32
N GLN A 88 -0.80 -1.43 19.64
CA GLN A 88 -1.15 -0.01 19.52
C GLN A 88 -0.21 0.88 20.34
N THR A 89 0.14 0.45 21.56
CA THR A 89 1.06 1.17 22.45
C THR A 89 2.45 1.37 21.85
N GLU A 90 2.92 0.39 21.08
CA GLU A 90 4.21 0.47 20.40
C GLU A 90 4.15 1.43 19.20
N ILE A 91 3.05 1.41 18.46
CA ILE A 91 2.81 2.35 17.36
C ILE A 91 2.77 3.79 17.89
N ASP A 92 2.04 4.04 18.99
CA ASP A 92 1.90 5.36 19.59
C ASP A 92 3.25 5.89 20.09
N ALA A 93 3.99 5.06 20.84
CA ALA A 93 5.33 5.42 21.34
C ALA A 93 6.31 5.74 20.20
N TRP A 94 6.22 5.01 19.08
CA TRP A 94 7.02 5.28 17.90
C TRP A 94 6.67 6.62 17.26
N ILE A 95 5.37 6.94 17.15
CA ILE A 95 4.92 8.24 16.61
C ILE A 95 5.42 9.39 17.49
N GLU A 96 5.28 9.27 18.81
CA GLU A 96 5.73 10.28 19.77
C GLU A 96 7.23 10.54 19.67
N ARG A 97 8.05 9.48 19.59
CA ARG A 97 9.51 9.58 19.40
C ARG A 97 9.86 10.36 18.13
N ARG A 98 9.18 10.05 17.01
CA ARG A 98 9.42 10.72 15.73
C ARG A 98 8.96 12.19 15.74
N LEU A 99 7.92 12.51 16.52
CA LEU A 99 7.50 13.89 16.73
C LEU A 99 8.53 14.66 17.58
N ALA A 100 9.05 14.05 18.65
CA ALA A 100 10.11 14.63 19.47
C ALA A 100 11.38 14.91 18.65
N GLU A 101 11.89 13.92 17.90
CA GLU A 101 13.05 14.09 17.02
C GLU A 101 12.89 15.23 16.00
N ARG A 102 11.67 15.45 15.51
CA ARG A 102 11.37 16.54 14.56
C ARG A 102 11.27 17.89 15.24
N ARG A 103 10.82 17.93 16.49
CA ARG A 103 10.78 19.15 17.31
C ARG A 103 12.20 19.59 17.65
N ASP A 104 13.06 18.67 18.07
CA ASP A 104 14.43 18.98 18.47
C ASP A 104 15.27 19.56 17.31
N ARG A 105 15.06 19.10 16.07
CA ARG A 105 15.76 19.64 14.88
C ARG A 105 15.36 21.06 14.47
N ARG A 106 14.31 21.61 15.07
CA ARG A 106 13.83 22.97 14.76
C ARG A 106 14.40 24.03 15.70
N LEU A 107 15.09 23.62 16.75
CA LEU A 107 15.83 24.47 17.68
C LEU A 107 17.31 24.47 17.31
#